data_AF-A0A4S2K211-F1
#
_entry.id   AF-A0A4S2K211-F1
#
_cell.length_a   1.000
_cell.length_b   1.000
_cell.length_c   1.000
_cell.angle_alpha   90.00
_cell.angle_beta   90.00
_cell.angle_gamma   90.00
#
_symmetry.space_group_name_H-M   'P 1'
#
loop_
_entity.id
_entity.type
_entity.pdbx_description
1 polymer ?
#
loop_
_entity_poly.entity_id
_entity_poly.type
_entity_poly.pdbx_seq_one_letter_code
_entity_poly.pdbx_strand_id
1 'polypeptide(L)'
;MMNIEDFHERLQMKREQHAGIQYLAPPTPLTGRKYLRSKDMSNITPVTTATQSVIKLQALIAGQSAPSESLLQMLKNCSQDVKSLLEAKVKQIGEQFCANYNNNNANITNINNGPSDFGKKRLLMGQTLFYKLLEMILNDEKRKKPNDDITNLLLNEVFIQCLFACCLEIVIYSYKSNDKIFPWILKALNLDAYYFYKVIEIIVRAEDQLSRDVVKHLNQIEEKILESLAWQSDSPLWQTIESLPDGVPSCEE
;
A
#
# COMPACT_ATOMS: atom_id res chain seq x y z
N MET A 1 9.78 -43.75 24.74
CA MET A 1 8.65 -43.22 23.95
C MET A 1 8.38 -41.83 24.45
N MET A 2 8.53 -40.81 23.60
CA MET A 2 8.25 -39.43 23.99
C MET A 2 6.72 -39.25 24.03
N ASN A 3 6.19 -38.76 25.16
CA ASN A 3 4.75 -38.56 25.32
C ASN A 3 4.31 -37.35 24.47
N ILE A 4 3.06 -37.35 24.00
CA ILE A 4 2.51 -36.30 23.13
C ILE A 4 2.53 -34.93 23.84
N GLU A 5 2.36 -34.93 25.16
CA GLU A 5 2.45 -33.73 26.00
C GLU A 5 3.88 -33.15 26.04
N ASP A 6 4.91 -33.99 26.21
CA ASP A 6 6.32 -33.56 26.19
C ASP A 6 6.71 -32.94 24.84
N PHE A 7 6.16 -33.45 23.74
CA PHE A 7 6.40 -32.89 22.41
C PHE A 7 5.75 -31.50 22.27
N HIS A 8 4.54 -31.34 22.82
CA HIS A 8 3.81 -30.09 22.78
C HIS A 8 4.47 -29.00 23.63
N GLU A 9 4.96 -29.36 24.82
CA GLU A 9 5.71 -28.48 25.71
C GLU A 9 7.03 -28.00 25.08
N ARG A 10 7.78 -28.91 24.44
CA ARG A 10 9.03 -28.53 23.74
C ARG A 10 8.77 -27.59 22.57
N LEU A 11 7.65 -27.75 21.86
CA LEU A 11 7.26 -26.86 20.76
C LEU A 11 6.84 -25.48 21.27
N GLN A 12 6.21 -25.43 22.45
CA GLN A 12 5.79 -24.20 23.11
C GLN A 12 6.98 -23.44 23.69
N MET A 13 7.92 -24.13 24.36
CA MET A 13 9.18 -23.53 24.82
C MET A 13 10.03 -23.00 23.66
N LYS A 14 10.09 -23.72 22.52
CA LYS A 14 10.76 -23.21 21.31
C LYS A 14 10.07 -21.95 20.77
N ARG A 15 8.74 -21.85 20.81
CA ARG A 15 8.00 -20.64 20.38
C ARG A 15 8.23 -19.46 21.31
N GLU A 16 8.30 -19.68 22.62
CA GLU A 16 8.58 -18.66 23.63
C GLU A 16 10.03 -18.14 23.52
N GLN A 17 10.99 -19.02 23.24
CA GLN A 17 12.37 -18.62 22.93
C GLN A 17 12.46 -17.73 21.67
N HIS A 18 11.65 -17.99 20.63
CA HIS A 18 11.61 -17.12 19.44
C HIS A 18 10.81 -15.82 19.65
N ALA A 19 9.85 -15.79 20.58
CA ALA A 19 9.13 -14.58 20.96
C ALA A 19 10.05 -13.58 21.69
N GLY A 20 10.99 -14.08 22.49
CA GLY A 20 12.03 -13.26 23.13
C GLY A 20 13.00 -12.59 22.15
N ILE A 21 13.21 -13.18 20.97
CA ILE A 21 14.12 -12.63 19.94
C ILE A 21 13.56 -11.35 19.28
N GLN A 22 12.23 -11.12 19.34
CA GLN A 22 11.60 -9.90 18.78
C GLN A 22 12.04 -8.60 19.48
N TYR A 23 12.62 -8.71 20.68
CA TYR A 23 13.05 -7.59 21.53
C TYR A 23 14.55 -7.31 21.49
N LEU A 24 15.34 -8.06 20.70
CA LEU A 24 16.80 -7.89 20.63
C LEU A 24 17.25 -6.80 19.64
N ALA A 25 16.37 -6.36 18.73
CA ALA A 25 16.67 -5.27 17.82
C ALA A 25 16.17 -3.95 18.42
N PRO A 26 17.01 -2.91 18.55
CA PRO A 26 16.54 -1.60 18.98
C PRO A 26 15.40 -1.15 18.06
N PRO A 27 14.32 -0.55 18.59
CA PRO A 27 13.23 -0.04 17.76
C PRO A 27 13.79 1.08 16.89
N THR A 28 14.08 0.77 15.63
CA THR A 28 14.40 1.83 14.67
C THR A 28 13.09 2.51 14.29
N PRO A 29 13.08 3.85 14.17
CA PRO A 29 11.87 4.60 13.84
C PRO A 29 11.22 4.15 12.51
N LEU A 30 12.02 3.52 11.64
CA LEU A 30 11.68 3.07 10.30
C LEU A 30 10.94 1.72 10.22
N THR A 31 10.87 0.91 11.29
CA THR A 31 10.23 -0.43 11.16
C THR A 31 8.69 -0.39 11.24
N GLY A 32 8.09 0.79 11.41
CA GLY A 32 6.62 0.96 11.49
C GLY A 32 5.91 0.13 12.58
N ARG A 33 6.66 -0.48 13.51
CA ARG A 33 6.14 -1.46 14.50
C ARG A 33 5.04 -0.88 15.38
N LYS A 34 5.06 0.42 15.62
CA LYS A 34 4.03 1.16 16.38
C LYS A 34 2.63 1.04 15.79
N TYR A 35 2.51 0.75 14.50
CA TYR A 35 1.22 0.59 13.81
C TYR A 35 0.71 -0.87 13.78
N LEU A 36 1.51 -1.85 14.25
CA LEU A 36 1.11 -3.25 14.28
C LEU A 36 0.28 -3.55 15.53
N ARG A 37 -1.02 -3.81 15.34
CA ARG A 37 -1.91 -4.30 16.43
C ARG A 37 -1.47 -5.68 16.94
N SER A 38 -1.84 -6.02 18.19
CA SER A 38 -1.58 -7.32 18.79
C SER A 38 -2.18 -8.45 17.94
N LYS A 39 -1.48 -9.57 17.81
CA LYS A 39 -1.93 -10.71 17.01
C LYS A 39 -2.98 -11.50 17.79
N ASP A 40 -4.22 -11.53 17.31
CA ASP A 40 -5.23 -12.45 17.84
C ASP A 40 -4.80 -13.88 17.52
N MET A 41 -4.44 -14.63 18.57
CA MET A 41 -3.94 -16.00 18.49
C MET A 41 -5.09 -17.00 18.31
N SER A 42 -5.92 -16.83 17.27
CA SER A 42 -6.85 -17.87 16.85
C SER A 42 -6.17 -18.80 15.85
N ASN A 43 -6.41 -20.12 15.97
CA ASN A 43 -5.87 -21.14 15.08
C ASN A 43 -6.53 -21.03 13.69
N ILE A 44 -6.04 -20.11 12.86
CA ILE A 44 -6.61 -19.81 11.54
C ILE A 44 -5.91 -20.66 10.49
N THR A 45 -6.68 -21.43 9.70
CA THR A 45 -6.17 -22.19 8.55
C THR A 45 -5.84 -21.26 7.36
N PRO A 46 -5.00 -21.67 6.39
CA PRO A 46 -4.59 -20.83 5.27
C PRO A 46 -5.75 -20.26 4.42
N VAL A 47 -6.81 -21.06 4.25
CA VAL A 47 -8.04 -20.65 3.55
C VAL A 47 -8.79 -19.59 4.34
N THR A 48 -9.02 -19.81 5.64
CA THR A 48 -9.68 -18.82 6.51
C THR A 48 -8.90 -17.50 6.52
N THR A 49 -7.56 -17.55 6.50
CA THR A 49 -6.73 -16.35 6.40
C THR A 49 -6.95 -15.58 5.09
N ALA A 50 -7.09 -16.28 3.95
CA ALA A 50 -7.36 -15.65 2.66
C ALA A 50 -8.71 -14.94 2.63
N THR A 51 -9.76 -15.64 3.08
CA THR A 51 -11.11 -15.11 3.11
C THR A 51 -11.21 -13.92 4.09
N GLN A 52 -10.50 -13.97 5.22
CA GLN A 52 -10.47 -12.87 6.19
C GLN A 52 -9.81 -11.59 5.64
N SER A 53 -8.71 -11.69 4.90
CA SER A 53 -8.09 -10.51 4.27
C SER A 53 -9.04 -9.83 3.29
N VAL A 54 -9.74 -10.62 2.47
CA VAL A 54 -10.73 -10.10 1.52
C VAL A 54 -11.94 -9.49 2.24
N ILE A 55 -12.48 -10.13 3.28
CA ILE A 55 -13.60 -9.59 4.07
C ILE A 55 -13.23 -8.26 4.70
N LYS A 56 -12.03 -8.15 5.28
CA LYS A 56 -11.56 -6.89 5.90
C LYS A 56 -11.40 -5.79 4.86
N LEU A 57 -10.84 -6.10 3.69
CA LEU A 57 -10.76 -5.14 2.58
C LEU A 57 -12.16 -4.71 2.12
N GLN A 58 -13.10 -5.65 1.96
CA GLN A 58 -14.48 -5.37 1.56
C GLN A 58 -15.21 -4.50 2.58
N ALA A 59 -15.01 -4.74 3.88
CA ALA A 59 -15.53 -3.89 4.94
C ALA A 59 -14.91 -2.48 4.89
N LEU A 60 -13.60 -2.38 4.60
CA LEU A 60 -12.90 -1.11 4.48
C LEU A 60 -13.43 -0.26 3.31
N ILE A 61 -13.78 -0.88 2.19
CA ILE A 61 -14.30 -0.19 1.01
C ILE A 61 -15.84 -0.09 0.99
N ALA A 62 -16.53 -0.67 1.97
CA ALA A 62 -17.98 -0.68 2.00
C ALA A 62 -18.55 0.73 2.13
N GLY A 63 -19.67 0.98 1.45
CA GLY A 63 -20.42 2.25 1.54
C GLY A 63 -19.95 3.37 0.62
N GLN A 64 -18.87 3.18 -0.17
CA GLN A 64 -18.34 4.22 -1.04
C GLN A 64 -17.90 3.68 -2.40
N SER A 65 -18.76 3.70 -3.41
CA SER A 65 -18.41 3.24 -4.78
C SER A 65 -17.81 4.34 -5.67
N ALA A 66 -17.79 5.57 -5.19
CA ALA A 66 -17.40 6.78 -5.93
C ALA A 66 -16.82 7.83 -4.96
N PRO A 67 -16.18 8.92 -5.45
CA PRO A 67 -15.84 10.07 -4.62
C PRO A 67 -17.05 10.51 -3.79
N SER A 68 -16.86 10.75 -2.49
CA SER A 68 -17.94 11.26 -1.65
C SER A 68 -18.32 12.68 -2.07
N GLU A 69 -19.51 13.12 -1.69
CA GLU A 69 -19.94 14.50 -1.89
C GLU A 69 -18.99 15.50 -1.18
N SER A 70 -18.50 15.12 0.00
CA SER A 70 -17.47 15.85 0.76
C SER A 70 -16.19 16.02 -0.06
N LEU A 71 -15.65 14.93 -0.62
CA LEU A 71 -14.46 15.00 -1.48
C LEU A 71 -14.70 15.86 -2.72
N LEU A 72 -15.85 15.72 -3.38
CA LEU A 72 -16.21 16.55 -4.54
C LEU A 72 -16.29 18.04 -4.19
N GLN A 73 -16.82 18.38 -3.02
CA GLN A 73 -16.85 19.76 -2.53
C GLN A 73 -15.44 20.29 -2.25
N MET A 74 -14.55 19.46 -1.69
CA MET A 74 -13.16 19.83 -1.46
C MET A 74 -12.42 20.11 -2.77
N LEU A 75 -12.62 19.26 -3.79
CA LEU A 75 -12.04 19.44 -5.11
C LEU A 75 -12.57 20.71 -5.80
N LYS A 76 -13.87 21.02 -5.64
CA LYS A 76 -14.48 22.22 -6.21
C LYS A 76 -13.98 23.52 -5.56
N ASN A 77 -13.61 23.47 -4.29
CA ASN A 77 -13.11 24.64 -3.56
C ASN A 77 -11.62 24.93 -3.82
N CYS A 78 -10.94 24.11 -4.63
CA CYS A 78 -9.55 24.33 -5.03
C CYS A 78 -9.46 25.53 -5.99
N SER A 79 -8.31 26.21 -5.98
CA SER A 79 -8.06 27.42 -6.80
C SER A 79 -7.92 27.12 -8.30
N GLN A 80 -7.66 25.86 -8.65
CA GLN A 80 -7.55 25.36 -10.02
C GLN A 80 -8.52 24.20 -10.28
N ASP A 81 -8.74 23.85 -11.54
CA ASP A 81 -9.54 22.66 -11.91
C ASP A 81 -8.77 21.37 -11.63
N VAL A 82 -8.73 21.00 -10.35
CA VAL A 82 -8.05 19.79 -9.90
C VAL A 82 -8.93 18.55 -10.06
N LYS A 83 -10.26 18.72 -10.13
CA LYS A 83 -11.19 17.61 -10.29
C LYS A 83 -10.94 16.89 -11.61
N SER A 84 -10.94 17.61 -12.72
CA SER A 84 -10.74 17.00 -14.03
C SER A 84 -9.33 16.44 -14.21
N LEU A 85 -8.31 17.09 -13.63
CA LEU A 85 -6.94 16.56 -13.61
C LEU A 85 -6.87 15.22 -12.86
N LEU A 86 -7.47 15.14 -11.67
CA LEU A 86 -7.50 13.95 -10.86
C LEU A 86 -8.22 12.80 -11.56
N GLU A 87 -9.40 13.06 -12.12
CA GLU A 87 -10.18 12.06 -12.87
C GLU A 87 -9.40 11.55 -14.09
N ALA A 88 -8.74 12.43 -14.83
CA ALA A 88 -7.89 12.06 -15.96
C ALA A 88 -6.71 11.19 -15.53
N LYS A 89 -6.04 11.54 -14.43
CA LYS A 89 -4.90 10.79 -13.89
C LYS A 89 -5.31 9.40 -13.39
N VAL A 90 -6.41 9.31 -12.64
CA VAL A 90 -6.97 8.03 -12.16
C VAL A 90 -7.36 7.14 -13.35
N LYS A 91 -7.95 7.72 -14.39
CA LYS A 91 -8.28 6.98 -15.62
C LYS A 91 -7.03 6.45 -16.32
N GLN A 92 -6.02 7.30 -16.53
CA GLN A 92 -4.75 6.92 -17.15
C GLN A 92 -4.07 5.76 -16.40
N ILE A 93 -3.94 5.88 -15.08
CA ILE A 93 -3.33 4.83 -14.24
C ILE A 93 -4.16 3.54 -14.29
N GLY A 94 -5.49 3.65 -14.28
CA GLY A 94 -6.39 2.50 -14.35
C GLY A 94 -6.32 1.72 -15.67
N GLU A 95 -6.20 2.44 -16.79
CA GLU A 95 -6.00 1.84 -18.12
C GLU A 95 -4.66 1.11 -18.20
N GLN A 96 -3.59 1.76 -17.73
CA GLN A 96 -2.24 1.17 -17.68
C GLN A 96 -2.20 -0.07 -16.78
N PHE A 97 -2.87 -0.02 -15.62
CA PHE A 97 -3.03 -1.16 -14.73
C PHE A 97 -3.73 -2.33 -15.43
N CYS A 98 -4.89 -2.09 -16.05
CA CYS A 98 -5.67 -3.15 -16.69
C CYS A 98 -4.91 -3.80 -17.85
N ALA A 99 -4.21 -3.00 -18.66
CA ALA A 99 -3.39 -3.51 -19.75
C ALA A 99 -2.32 -4.50 -19.23
N ASN A 100 -1.55 -4.09 -18.23
CA ASN A 100 -0.49 -4.91 -17.66
C ASN A 100 -1.02 -6.09 -16.82
N TYR A 101 -2.17 -5.94 -16.17
CA TYR A 101 -2.81 -7.00 -15.38
C TYR A 101 -3.22 -8.19 -16.26
N ASN A 102 -3.68 -7.91 -17.49
CA ASN A 102 -4.17 -8.92 -18.42
C ASN A 102 -3.04 -9.56 -19.26
N ASN A 103 -1.99 -8.82 -19.58
CA ASN A 103 -0.87 -9.32 -20.38
C ASN A 103 -0.17 -10.55 -19.76
N ASN A 104 -0.05 -10.62 -18.44
CA ASN A 104 0.55 -11.79 -17.76
C ASN A 104 -0.36 -13.04 -17.75
N ASN A 105 -1.68 -12.87 -17.90
CA ASN A 105 -2.62 -14.00 -17.91
C ASN A 105 -2.76 -14.62 -19.32
N ALA A 106 -2.43 -13.88 -20.38
CA ALA A 106 -2.56 -14.34 -21.76
C ALA A 106 -1.70 -15.58 -22.07
N ASN A 107 -0.60 -15.78 -21.36
CA ASN A 107 0.26 -16.96 -21.52
C ASN A 107 -0.29 -18.23 -20.85
N ILE A 108 -1.33 -18.14 -20.01
CA ILE A 108 -1.87 -19.28 -19.24
C ILE A 108 -3.32 -19.62 -19.63
N THR A 109 -4.12 -18.66 -20.10
CA THR A 109 -5.55 -18.89 -20.37
C THR A 109 -5.90 -18.83 -21.86
N ASN A 110 -5.43 -19.82 -22.63
CA ASN A 110 -5.97 -20.16 -23.95
C ASN A 110 -7.17 -21.12 -23.88
N ILE A 111 -7.85 -21.20 -22.72
CA ILE A 111 -9.02 -22.07 -22.54
C ILE A 111 -10.11 -21.31 -21.76
N ASN A 112 -11.07 -20.77 -22.51
CA ASN A 112 -12.49 -20.60 -22.13
C ASN A 112 -12.92 -19.60 -21.04
N ASN A 113 -12.29 -18.44 -20.87
CA ASN A 113 -12.91 -17.34 -20.13
C ASN A 113 -12.74 -16.01 -20.89
N GLY A 114 -13.82 -15.23 -21.03
CA GLY A 114 -13.83 -13.93 -21.72
C GLY A 114 -12.82 -12.91 -21.15
N PRO A 115 -12.67 -11.71 -21.75
CA PRO A 115 -11.64 -10.74 -21.39
C PRO A 115 -11.60 -10.54 -19.88
N SER A 116 -10.48 -10.93 -19.26
CA SER A 116 -10.34 -11.15 -17.81
C SER A 116 -10.96 -10.02 -16.97
N ASP A 117 -12.15 -10.30 -16.45
CA ASP A 117 -12.97 -9.39 -15.64
C ASP A 117 -12.31 -9.09 -14.27
N PHE A 118 -11.29 -9.88 -13.90
CA PHE A 118 -10.56 -9.74 -12.65
C PHE A 118 -9.78 -8.43 -12.57
N GLY A 119 -9.08 -8.02 -13.63
CA GLY A 119 -8.32 -6.78 -13.63
C GLY A 119 -9.21 -5.56 -13.37
N LYS A 120 -10.37 -5.52 -14.03
CA LYS A 120 -11.38 -4.47 -13.83
C LYS A 120 -11.98 -4.48 -12.42
N LYS A 121 -12.27 -5.66 -11.87
CA LYS A 121 -12.75 -5.78 -10.48
C LYS A 121 -11.71 -5.29 -9.47
N ARG A 122 -10.44 -5.65 -9.64
CA ARG A 122 -9.34 -5.16 -8.78
C ARG A 122 -9.14 -3.66 -8.92
N LEU A 123 -9.23 -3.13 -10.14
CA LEU A 123 -9.17 -1.70 -10.40
C LEU A 123 -10.29 -0.96 -9.66
N LEU A 124 -11.54 -1.41 -9.77
CA LEU A 124 -12.67 -0.77 -9.09
C LEU A 124 -12.47 -0.70 -7.58
N MET A 125 -12.04 -1.82 -6.96
CA MET A 125 -11.73 -1.84 -5.53
C MET A 125 -10.58 -0.89 -5.16
N GLY A 126 -9.55 -0.80 -6.01
CA GLY A 126 -8.43 0.12 -5.82
C GLY A 126 -8.86 1.58 -5.94
N GLN A 127 -9.75 1.90 -6.89
CA GLN A 127 -10.29 3.25 -7.07
C GLN A 127 -11.14 3.67 -5.87
N THR A 128 -12.00 2.78 -5.38
CA THR A 128 -12.75 3.04 -4.14
C THR A 128 -11.81 3.34 -2.98
N LEU A 129 -10.83 2.47 -2.74
CA LEU A 129 -9.89 2.65 -1.64
C LEU A 129 -9.09 3.95 -1.79
N PHE A 130 -8.69 4.29 -3.02
CA PHE A 130 -8.02 5.54 -3.34
C PHE A 130 -8.83 6.77 -2.96
N TYR A 131 -10.09 6.87 -3.40
CA TYR A 131 -10.90 8.05 -3.07
C TYR A 131 -11.18 8.17 -1.57
N LYS A 132 -11.39 7.04 -0.88
CA LYS A 132 -11.57 7.03 0.56
C LYS A 132 -10.32 7.52 1.29
N LEU A 133 -9.15 6.96 0.97
CA LEU A 133 -7.89 7.37 1.60
C LEU A 133 -7.50 8.81 1.26
N LEU A 134 -7.71 9.24 0.01
CA LEU A 134 -7.47 10.62 -0.39
C LEU A 134 -8.32 11.58 0.44
N GLU A 135 -9.62 11.31 0.59
CA GLU A 135 -10.49 12.13 1.44
C GLU A 135 -10.01 12.19 2.89
N MET A 136 -9.62 11.06 3.48
CA MET A 136 -9.10 11.01 4.85
C MET A 136 -7.82 11.84 5.01
N ILE A 137 -6.89 11.72 4.06
CA ILE A 137 -5.63 12.48 4.04
C ILE A 137 -5.91 13.98 3.92
N LEU A 138 -6.78 14.38 2.99
CA LEU A 138 -7.08 15.80 2.79
C LEU A 138 -7.82 16.41 3.99
N ASN A 139 -8.69 15.65 4.66
CA ASN A 139 -9.34 16.09 5.89
C ASN A 139 -8.35 16.25 7.05
N ASP A 140 -7.38 15.33 7.17
CA ASP A 140 -6.30 15.45 8.15
C ASP A 140 -5.42 16.68 7.88
N GLU A 141 -5.07 16.94 6.62
CA GLU A 141 -4.29 18.12 6.24
C GLU A 141 -5.05 19.42 6.50
N LYS A 142 -6.34 19.50 6.14
CA LYS A 142 -7.18 20.66 6.49
C LYS A 142 -7.30 20.87 8.01
N ARG A 143 -7.37 19.79 8.79
CA ARG A 143 -7.42 19.88 10.24
C ARG A 143 -6.12 20.45 10.82
N LYS A 144 -4.96 20.04 10.28
CA LYS A 144 -3.65 20.56 10.72
C LYS A 144 -3.41 21.98 10.25
N LYS A 145 -3.86 22.31 9.03
CA LYS A 145 -3.62 23.60 8.38
C LYS A 145 -4.92 24.13 7.74
N PRO A 146 -5.83 24.72 8.54
CA PRO A 146 -7.15 25.14 8.05
C PRO A 146 -7.13 26.23 6.97
N ASN A 147 -6.05 27.03 6.93
CA ASN A 147 -5.90 28.15 6.02
C ASN A 147 -5.04 27.83 4.78
N ASP A 148 -4.44 26.63 4.71
CA ASP A 148 -3.59 26.24 3.58
C ASP A 148 -4.46 25.70 2.44
N ASP A 149 -4.14 26.13 1.21
CA ASP A 149 -4.77 25.60 0.01
C ASP A 149 -4.22 24.20 -0.30
N ILE A 150 -5.09 23.19 -0.21
CA ILE A 150 -4.78 21.80 -0.54
C ILE A 150 -4.54 21.56 -2.05
N THR A 151 -4.76 22.59 -2.89
CA THR A 151 -4.55 22.52 -4.34
C THR A 151 -3.16 22.00 -4.69
N ASN A 152 -2.09 22.49 -4.04
CA ASN A 152 -0.72 22.04 -4.32
C ASN A 152 -0.50 20.54 -4.06
N LEU A 153 -1.14 20.01 -3.02
CA LEU A 153 -1.06 18.57 -2.71
C LEU A 153 -1.75 17.75 -3.80
N LEU A 154 -2.89 18.22 -4.30
CA LEU A 154 -3.67 17.53 -5.32
C LEU A 154 -3.10 17.69 -6.74
N LEU A 155 -2.36 18.75 -7.01
CA LEU A 155 -1.60 18.95 -8.25
C LEU A 155 -0.34 18.09 -8.31
N ASN A 156 0.12 17.54 -7.19
CA ASN A 156 1.28 16.66 -7.17
C ASN A 156 0.92 15.29 -7.77
N GLU A 157 1.14 15.15 -9.07
CA GLU A 157 0.84 13.91 -9.81
C GLU A 157 1.59 12.69 -9.28
N VAL A 158 2.82 12.87 -8.79
CA VAL A 158 3.62 11.77 -8.23
C VAL A 158 2.98 11.25 -6.95
N PHE A 159 2.48 12.15 -6.09
CA PHE A 159 1.72 11.76 -4.90
C PHE A 159 0.46 10.98 -5.28
N ILE A 160 -0.35 11.49 -6.22
CA ILE A 160 -1.58 10.83 -6.68
C ILE A 160 -1.27 9.43 -7.25
N GLN A 161 -0.22 9.33 -8.07
CA GLN A 161 0.19 8.07 -8.67
C GLN A 161 0.69 7.06 -7.62
N CYS A 162 1.51 7.49 -6.67
CA CYS A 162 1.99 6.63 -5.58
C CYS A 162 0.84 6.16 -4.69
N LEU A 163 -0.05 7.08 -4.29
CA LEU A 163 -1.22 6.76 -3.45
C LEU A 163 -2.11 5.72 -4.14
N PHE A 164 -2.44 5.94 -5.42
CA PHE A 164 -3.28 4.99 -6.15
C PHE A 164 -2.58 3.65 -6.40
N ALA A 165 -1.29 3.65 -6.74
CA ALA A 165 -0.49 2.44 -6.85
C ALA A 165 -0.49 1.63 -5.55
N CYS A 166 -0.36 2.30 -4.40
CA CYS A 166 -0.37 1.63 -3.10
C CYS A 166 -1.76 1.06 -2.78
N CYS A 167 -2.86 1.74 -3.13
CA CYS A 167 -4.21 1.17 -3.03
C CYS A 167 -4.37 -0.10 -3.86
N LEU A 168 -3.85 -0.11 -5.10
CA LEU A 168 -3.87 -1.28 -5.97
C LEU A 168 -3.03 -2.43 -5.40
N GLU A 169 -1.86 -2.13 -4.82
CA GLU A 169 -1.02 -3.11 -4.13
C GLU A 169 -1.75 -3.76 -2.94
N ILE A 170 -2.42 -2.96 -2.09
CA ILE A 170 -3.23 -3.47 -0.97
C ILE A 170 -4.32 -4.42 -1.47
N VAL A 171 -5.00 -4.05 -2.55
CA VAL A 171 -6.04 -4.89 -3.17
C VAL A 171 -5.44 -6.19 -3.70
N ILE A 172 -4.36 -6.14 -4.47
CA ILE A 172 -3.67 -7.32 -5.02
C ILE A 172 -3.23 -8.26 -3.91
N TYR A 173 -2.58 -7.72 -2.88
CA TYR A 173 -2.11 -8.47 -1.73
C TYR A 173 -3.26 -9.16 -0.98
N SER A 174 -4.36 -8.44 -0.73
CA SER A 174 -5.52 -8.98 -0.01
C SER A 174 -6.18 -10.15 -0.72
N TYR A 175 -6.10 -10.20 -2.05
CA TYR A 175 -6.61 -11.31 -2.86
C TYR A 175 -5.59 -12.43 -3.11
N LYS A 176 -4.40 -12.35 -2.50
CA LYS A 176 -3.34 -13.36 -2.61
C LYS A 176 -3.01 -13.71 -4.06
N SER A 177 -2.90 -12.70 -4.92
CA SER A 177 -2.44 -12.88 -6.29
C SER A 177 -0.96 -13.26 -6.30
N ASN A 178 -0.68 -14.56 -6.30
CA ASN A 178 0.69 -15.12 -6.23
C ASN A 178 1.57 -14.76 -7.43
N ASP A 179 0.98 -14.28 -8.53
CA ASP A 179 1.66 -13.91 -9.77
C ASP A 179 1.97 -12.40 -9.88
N LYS A 180 1.42 -11.58 -8.99
CA LYS A 180 1.54 -10.11 -9.01
C LYS A 180 2.10 -9.62 -7.67
N ILE A 181 3.33 -10.05 -7.38
CA ILE A 181 4.02 -9.72 -6.14
C ILE A 181 4.81 -8.42 -6.32
N PHE A 182 4.83 -7.56 -5.32
CA PHE A 182 5.67 -6.36 -5.30
C PHE A 182 7.16 -6.69 -5.66
N PRO A 183 7.78 -5.96 -6.60
CA PRO A 183 7.43 -4.64 -7.11
C PRO A 183 6.65 -4.65 -8.44
N TRP A 184 5.83 -5.68 -8.72
CA TRP A 184 5.05 -5.76 -9.97
C TRP A 184 4.24 -4.49 -10.24
N ILE A 185 3.59 -3.92 -9.22
CA ILE A 185 2.76 -2.72 -9.38
C ILE A 185 3.57 -1.50 -9.86
N LEU A 186 4.82 -1.37 -9.38
CA LEU A 186 5.72 -0.29 -9.79
C LEU A 186 6.07 -0.42 -11.28
N LYS A 187 6.40 -1.64 -11.72
CA LYS A 187 6.68 -1.93 -13.13
C LYS A 187 5.45 -1.71 -14.02
N ALA A 188 4.29 -2.19 -13.57
CA ALA A 188 3.05 -2.05 -14.31
C ALA A 188 2.68 -0.57 -14.52
N LEU A 189 2.95 0.29 -13.53
CA LEU A 189 2.60 1.71 -13.56
C LEU A 189 3.75 2.64 -13.94
N ASN A 190 4.91 2.09 -14.31
CA ASN A 190 6.14 2.84 -14.59
C ASN A 190 6.44 3.87 -13.50
N LEU A 191 6.53 3.40 -12.25
CA LEU A 191 6.71 4.22 -11.06
C LEU A 191 8.00 3.87 -10.33
N ASP A 192 8.80 4.88 -10.01
CA ASP A 192 10.03 4.69 -9.25
C ASP A 192 9.76 4.38 -7.78
N ALA A 193 10.47 3.37 -7.27
CA ALA A 193 10.41 2.97 -5.87
C ALA A 193 10.75 4.13 -4.92
N TYR A 194 11.69 5.00 -5.32
CA TYR A 194 12.12 6.18 -4.57
C TYR A 194 10.97 7.14 -4.22
N TYR A 195 9.98 7.29 -5.10
CA TYR A 195 8.82 8.13 -4.79
C TYR A 195 7.75 7.38 -3.99
N PHE A 196 7.62 6.07 -4.23
CA PHE A 196 6.55 5.25 -3.67
C PHE A 196 6.60 5.13 -2.15
N TYR A 197 7.78 4.88 -1.54
CA TYR A 197 7.86 4.55 -0.11
C TYR A 197 7.24 5.64 0.79
N LYS A 198 7.32 6.91 0.38
CA LYS A 198 6.80 8.07 1.13
C LYS A 198 5.30 7.97 1.40
N VAL A 199 4.54 7.32 0.51
CA VAL A 199 3.08 7.20 0.66
C VAL A 199 2.67 6.12 1.67
N ILE A 200 3.55 5.17 1.97
CA ILE A 200 3.27 4.05 2.88
C ILE A 200 2.96 4.58 4.27
N GLU A 201 3.83 5.43 4.82
CA GLU A 201 3.61 6.04 6.13
C GLU A 201 2.32 6.87 6.16
N ILE A 202 2.05 7.63 5.09
CA ILE A 202 0.83 8.45 4.97
C ILE A 202 -0.42 7.58 5.10
N ILE A 203 -0.47 6.47 4.36
CA ILE A 203 -1.63 5.56 4.36
C ILE A 203 -1.80 4.87 5.71
N VAL A 204 -0.72 4.34 6.29
CA VAL A 204 -0.76 3.63 7.58
C VAL A 204 -1.17 4.57 8.72
N ARG A 205 -0.86 5.87 8.62
CA ARG A 205 -1.29 6.90 9.57
C ARG A 205 -2.72 7.37 9.35
N ALA A 206 -3.15 7.48 8.09
CA ALA A 206 -4.48 7.98 7.76
C ALA A 206 -5.58 6.94 8.08
N GLU A 207 -5.32 5.66 7.85
CA GLU A 207 -6.32 4.58 8.00
C GLU A 207 -5.91 3.57 9.05
N ASP A 208 -6.51 3.69 10.24
CA ASP A 208 -6.25 2.82 11.38
C ASP A 208 -6.95 1.46 11.27
N GLN A 209 -7.93 1.31 10.38
CA GLN A 209 -8.67 0.06 10.18
C GLN A 209 -7.97 -0.94 9.25
N LEU A 210 -6.79 -0.60 8.72
CA LEU A 210 -5.98 -1.55 7.96
C LEU A 210 -5.70 -2.81 8.77
N SER A 211 -5.84 -3.96 8.12
CA SER A 211 -5.56 -5.23 8.79
C SER A 211 -4.07 -5.33 9.13
N ARG A 212 -3.75 -6.00 10.23
CA ARG A 212 -2.36 -6.22 10.68
C ARG A 212 -1.46 -6.82 9.60
N ASP A 213 -2.00 -7.73 8.78
CA ASP A 213 -1.24 -8.37 7.71
C ASP A 213 -0.96 -7.40 6.55
N VAL A 214 -1.89 -6.50 6.23
CA VAL A 214 -1.67 -5.42 5.25
C VAL A 214 -0.61 -4.44 5.76
N VAL A 215 -0.71 -3.99 7.02
CA VAL A 215 0.32 -3.10 7.60
C VAL A 215 1.69 -3.77 7.58
N LYS A 216 1.77 -5.05 7.95
CA LYS A 216 3.02 -5.81 7.88
C LYS A 216 3.57 -5.89 6.45
N HIS A 217 2.72 -6.14 5.47
CA HIS A 217 3.10 -6.17 4.05
C HIS A 217 3.65 -4.83 3.58
N LEU A 218 2.98 -3.73 3.92
CA LEU A 218 3.43 -2.38 3.56
C LEU A 218 4.78 -2.04 4.21
N ASN A 219 5.00 -2.39 5.48
CA ASN A 219 6.31 -2.20 6.12
C ASN A 219 7.40 -3.03 5.44
N GLN A 220 7.10 -4.27 5.01
CA GLN A 220 8.06 -5.09 4.25
C GLN A 220 8.38 -4.48 2.88
N ILE A 221 7.41 -3.86 2.23
CA ILE A 221 7.64 -3.12 0.99
C ILE A 221 8.54 -1.91 1.25
N GLU A 222 8.25 -1.12 2.29
CA GLU A 222 9.05 0.03 2.68
C GLU A 222 10.50 -0.37 2.96
N GLU A 223 10.72 -1.38 3.79
CA GLU A 223 12.05 -1.95 4.07
C GLU A 223 12.77 -2.37 2.77
N LYS A 224 12.08 -3.10 1.88
CA LYS A 224 12.64 -3.54 0.60
C LYS A 224 13.04 -2.38 -0.31
N ILE A 225 12.26 -1.29 -0.30
CA ILE A 225 12.59 -0.09 -1.08
C ILE A 225 13.83 0.57 -0.50
N LEU A 226 13.85 0.80 0.82
CA LEU A 226 14.93 1.48 1.53
C LEU A 226 16.24 0.69 1.52
N GLU A 227 16.20 -0.65 1.49
CA GLU A 227 17.41 -1.47 1.48
C GLU A 227 17.97 -1.72 0.07
N SER A 228 17.16 -1.62 -0.99
CA SER A 228 17.59 -2.02 -2.33
C SER A 228 16.96 -1.28 -3.51
N LEU A 229 15.63 -1.16 -3.59
CA LEU A 229 14.99 -0.68 -4.84
C LEU A 229 15.23 0.81 -5.10
N ALA A 230 15.30 1.63 -4.06
CA ALA A 230 15.61 3.05 -4.21
C ALA A 230 17.07 3.31 -4.62
N TRP A 231 17.94 2.30 -4.53
CA TRP A 231 19.37 2.39 -4.82
C TRP A 231 19.76 1.82 -6.19
N GLN A 232 18.78 1.41 -7.01
CA GLN A 232 19.06 0.96 -8.38
C GLN A 232 19.68 2.09 -9.20
N SER A 233 20.52 1.77 -10.19
CA SER A 233 21.30 2.75 -10.95
C SER A 233 20.45 3.76 -11.74
N ASP A 234 19.22 3.39 -12.07
CA ASP A 234 18.21 4.20 -12.76
C ASP A 234 17.31 4.99 -11.79
N SER A 235 17.54 4.90 -10.48
CA SER A 235 16.73 5.56 -9.47
C SER A 235 16.86 7.09 -9.50
N PRO A 236 15.75 7.84 -9.37
CA PRO A 236 15.78 9.30 -9.17
C PRO A 236 16.51 9.75 -7.89
N LEU A 237 16.81 8.82 -6.97
CA LEU A 237 17.62 9.08 -5.79
C LEU A 237 18.97 9.71 -6.17
N TRP A 238 19.63 9.21 -7.20
CA TRP A 238 20.96 9.69 -7.60
C TRP A 238 20.93 11.14 -8.06
N GLN A 239 19.92 11.50 -8.86
CA GLN A 239 19.71 12.91 -9.27
C GLN A 239 19.40 13.80 -8.06
N THR A 240 18.64 13.28 -7.09
CA THR A 240 18.36 14.01 -5.86
C THR A 240 19.65 14.27 -5.08
N ILE A 241 20.50 13.26 -4.91
CA ILE A 241 21.79 13.39 -4.23
C ILE A 241 22.71 14.38 -4.96
N GLU A 242 22.79 14.31 -6.29
CA GLU A 242 23.58 15.24 -7.11
C GLU A 242 23.10 16.70 -6.99
N SER A 243 21.80 16.91 -6.75
CA SER A 243 21.22 18.24 -6.57
C SER A 243 21.43 18.82 -5.17
N LEU A 244 21.86 18.02 -4.19
CA LEU A 244 22.08 18.48 -2.82
C LEU A 244 23.40 19.25 -2.73
N PRO A 245 23.38 20.52 -2.28
CA PRO A 245 24.60 21.33 -2.16
C PRO A 245 25.58 20.75 -1.13
N ASP A 246 25.07 20.11 -0.08
CA ASP A 246 25.86 19.58 1.04
C ASP A 246 26.18 18.07 0.90
N GLY A 247 25.82 17.46 -0.25
CA GLY A 247 26.05 16.04 -0.51
C GLY A 247 25.08 15.10 0.21
N VAL A 248 25.53 13.89 0.52
CA VAL A 248 24.70 12.87 1.19
C VAL A 248 24.57 13.22 2.68
N PRO A 249 23.34 13.37 3.22
CA PRO A 249 23.13 13.70 4.62
C PRO A 249 23.74 12.66 5.56
N SER A 250 24.34 13.13 6.65
CA SER A 250 24.82 12.26 7.72
C SER A 250 23.65 11.74 8.58
N CYS A 251 23.90 10.76 9.45
CA CYS A 251 22.86 10.27 10.38
C CYS A 251 22.50 11.28 11.48
N GLU A 252 23.34 12.29 11.72
CA GLU A 252 23.17 13.28 12.79
C GLU A 252 22.39 14.52 12.35
N GLU A 253 22.20 14.69 11.03
CA GLU A 253 21.45 15.77 10.37
C GLU A 253 19.96 15.40 10.20
#